data_AF-A0A565BK77-F1
#
_entry.id   AF-A0A565BK77-F1
#
_cell.length_a   1.000
_cell.length_b   1.000
_cell.length_c   1.000
_cell.angle_alpha   90.00
_cell.angle_beta   90.00
_cell.angle_gamma   90.00
#
_symmetry.space_group_name_H-M   'P 1'
#
loop_
_entity.id
_entity.type
_entity.pdbx_description
1 polymer ?
#
loop_
_entity_poly.entity_id
_entity_poly.type
_entity_poly.pdbx_seq_one_letter_code
_entity_poly.pdbx_strand_id
1 'polypeptide(L)'
;MAQQSLSPIKSRHVAVIGAGATGLVTARELRREGHSVVVFERQNQVGGTWIYTDHVEPDPLSVDPTRPIVYSSVYSSLRTNYRAWTCGLIDFEGQSLQPANSKGPTRTVTTVWLSLSQIQ
;
A
#
# COMPACT_ATOMS: atom_id res chain seq x y z
N MET A 1 -1.32 35.31 27.41
CA MET A 1 -1.16 34.01 26.75
C MET A 1 -2.55 33.57 26.30
N ALA A 2 -2.82 33.56 24.99
CA ALA A 2 -4.17 33.28 24.48
C ALA A 2 -4.38 31.77 24.40
N GLN A 3 -5.38 31.25 25.11
CA GLN A 3 -5.85 29.87 24.99
C GLN A 3 -6.49 29.69 23.61
N GLN A 4 -5.85 28.95 22.70
CA GLN A 4 -6.50 28.48 21.48
C GLN A 4 -7.52 27.40 21.86
N SER A 5 -8.81 27.69 21.71
CA SER A 5 -9.89 26.71 21.87
C SER A 5 -9.77 25.65 20.77
N LEU A 6 -9.50 24.40 21.12
CA LEU A 6 -9.57 23.27 20.19
C LEU A 6 -11.04 23.13 19.76
N SER A 7 -11.34 23.48 18.51
CA SER A 7 -12.65 23.22 17.93
C SER A 7 -12.94 21.71 17.99
N PRO A 8 -14.17 21.27 18.35
CA PRO A 8 -14.50 19.85 18.36
C PRO A 8 -14.23 19.25 16.97
N ILE A 9 -13.53 18.10 16.94
CA ILE A 9 -13.20 17.41 15.70
C ILE A 9 -14.51 17.07 14.99
N LYS A 10 -14.77 17.75 13.86
CA LYS A 10 -15.96 17.51 13.06
C LYS A 10 -15.71 16.30 12.17
N SER A 11 -16.61 15.31 12.24
CA SER A 11 -16.60 14.22 11.27
C SER A 11 -16.77 14.76 9.85
N ARG A 12 -16.08 14.14 8.90
CA ARG A 12 -15.99 14.54 7.49
C ARG A 12 -16.09 13.28 6.64
N HIS A 13 -16.61 13.43 5.43
CA HIS A 13 -16.55 12.40 4.40
C HIS A 13 -15.31 12.66 3.53
N VAL A 14 -14.39 11.71 3.51
CA VAL A 14 -13.08 11.83 2.85
C VAL A 14 -12.93 10.76 1.78
N ALA A 15 -12.52 11.18 0.59
CA ALA A 15 -12.12 10.29 -0.50
C ALA A 15 -10.59 10.14 -0.50
N VAL A 16 -10.10 8.90 -0.45
CA VAL A 16 -8.69 8.55 -0.58
C VAL A 16 -8.48 7.94 -1.97
N ILE A 17 -7.54 8.48 -2.75
CA ILE A 17 -7.24 7.99 -4.09
C ILE A 17 -5.94 7.19 -4.05
N GLY A 18 -6.03 5.91 -4.45
CA GLY A 18 -4.99 4.90 -4.39
C GLY A 18 -5.10 4.05 -3.13
N ALA A 19 -5.19 2.73 -3.29
CA ALA A 19 -5.17 1.75 -2.21
C ALA A 19 -3.77 1.11 -2.04
N GLY A 20 -2.71 1.89 -2.28
CA GLY A 20 -1.34 1.51 -1.94
C GLY A 20 -1.07 1.56 -0.43
N ALA A 21 0.17 1.30 -0.01
CA ALA A 21 0.55 1.34 1.41
C ALA A 21 0.17 2.67 2.09
N THR A 22 0.39 3.80 1.42
CA THR A 22 0.03 5.13 1.93
C THR A 22 -1.48 5.29 2.07
N GLY A 23 -2.25 4.96 1.03
CA GLY A 23 -3.71 5.12 1.04
C GLY A 23 -4.41 4.25 2.09
N LEU A 24 -3.93 3.02 2.30
CA LEU A 24 -4.45 2.13 3.35
C LEU A 24 -4.18 2.68 4.75
N VAL A 25 -2.97 3.19 5.00
CA VAL A 25 -2.62 3.83 6.28
C VAL A 25 -3.45 5.11 6.48
N THR A 26 -3.56 5.96 5.47
CA THR A 26 -4.38 7.17 5.53
C THR A 26 -5.84 6.86 5.84
N ALA A 27 -6.42 5.85 5.18
CA ALA A 27 -7.80 5.45 5.42
C ALA A 27 -8.01 4.92 6.85
N ARG A 28 -7.05 4.14 7.36
CA ARG A 28 -7.05 3.62 8.74
C ARG A 28 -7.02 4.75 9.76
N GLU A 29 -6.09 5.70 9.64
CA GLU A 29 -5.96 6.79 10.62
C GLU A 29 -7.16 7.75 10.57
N LEU A 30 -7.65 8.10 9.38
CA LEU A 30 -8.85 8.92 9.24
C LEU A 30 -10.09 8.24 9.86
N ARG A 31 -10.21 6.91 9.72
CA ARG A 31 -11.30 6.15 10.35
C ARG A 31 -11.17 6.11 11.87
N ARG A 32 -9.94 6.02 12.40
CA ARG A 32 -9.66 6.08 13.85
C ARG A 32 -10.05 7.43 14.46
N GLU A 33 -9.89 8.52 13.70
CA GLU A 33 -10.31 9.87 14.10
C GLU A 33 -11.83 10.10 13.97
N GLY A 34 -12.59 9.10 13.50
CA GLY A 34 -14.05 9.18 13.39
C GLY A 34 -14.55 9.81 12.08
N HIS A 35 -13.72 9.87 11.05
CA HIS A 35 -14.13 10.29 9.70
C HIS A 35 -14.71 9.12 8.90
N SER A 36 -15.64 9.43 7.99
CA SER A 36 -16.15 8.48 7.01
C SER A 36 -15.22 8.48 5.79
N VAL A 37 -14.62 7.35 5.47
CA VAL A 37 -13.61 7.26 4.40
C VAL A 37 -14.07 6.33 3.28
N VAL A 38 -13.85 6.75 2.03
CA VAL A 38 -14.00 5.91 0.84
C VAL A 38 -12.66 5.87 0.10
N VAL A 39 -12.17 4.68 -0.21
CA VAL A 39 -10.91 4.47 -0.93
C VAL A 39 -11.22 4.09 -2.38
N PHE A 40 -10.57 4.76 -3.33
CA PHE A 40 -10.68 4.46 -4.75
C PHE A 40 -9.35 3.88 -5.25
N GLU A 41 -9.40 2.74 -5.93
CA GLU A 41 -8.25 2.10 -6.56
C GLU A 41 -8.58 1.80 -8.02
N ARG A 42 -7.62 2.03 -8.91
CA ARG A 42 -7.76 1.71 -10.34
C ARG A 42 -7.54 0.23 -10.59
N GLN A 43 -6.64 -0.42 -9.85
CA GLN A 43 -6.33 -1.84 -9.98
C GLN A 43 -7.41 -2.73 -9.33
N ASN A 44 -7.46 -4.00 -9.74
CA ASN A 44 -8.39 -4.98 -9.17
C ASN A 44 -7.94 -5.50 -7.79
N GLN A 45 -6.78 -5.08 -7.32
CA GLN A 45 -6.18 -5.49 -6.05
C GLN A 45 -5.61 -4.23 -5.36
N VAL A 46 -5.62 -4.22 -4.03
CA VAL A 46 -5.02 -3.15 -3.21
C VAL A 46 -3.49 -3.17 -3.31
N GLY A 47 -2.73 -2.49 -2.46
CA GLY A 47 -1.26 -2.54 -2.32
C GLY A 47 -0.40 -1.86 -3.40
N GLY A 48 -1.00 -1.41 -4.51
CA GLY A 48 -0.38 -0.50 -5.49
C GLY A 48 0.91 -1.06 -6.08
N THR A 49 2.02 -0.31 -5.98
CA THR A 49 3.32 -0.71 -6.56
C THR A 49 3.79 -2.09 -6.15
N TRP A 50 3.43 -2.57 -4.95
CA TRP A 50 3.92 -3.87 -4.46
C TRP A 50 3.24 -5.08 -5.13
N ILE A 51 2.20 -4.89 -5.96
CA ILE A 51 1.68 -5.95 -6.82
C ILE A 51 2.70 -6.24 -7.90
N TYR A 52 3.23 -7.46 -7.92
CA TYR A 52 4.02 -7.92 -9.05
C TYR A 52 3.11 -8.28 -10.23
N THR A 53 3.51 -7.86 -11.43
CA THR A 53 2.88 -8.20 -12.72
C THR A 53 3.99 -8.54 -13.72
N ASP A 54 3.75 -9.54 -14.55
CA ASP A 54 4.62 -9.91 -15.68
C ASP A 54 4.32 -9.08 -16.94
N HIS A 55 3.19 -8.38 -16.96
CA HIS A 55 2.84 -7.44 -18.02
C HIS A 55 3.77 -6.22 -18.05
N VAL A 56 4.34 -5.95 -19.22
CA VAL A 56 5.23 -4.81 -19.50
C VAL A 56 4.57 -3.92 -20.55
N GLU A 57 4.79 -2.61 -20.45
CA GLU A 57 4.31 -1.66 -21.46
C GLU A 57 4.95 -1.97 -22.84
N PRO A 58 4.19 -1.86 -23.95
CA PRO A 58 4.73 -2.07 -25.29
C PRO A 58 5.84 -1.08 -25.66
N ASP A 59 5.74 0.16 -25.14
CA ASP A 59 6.76 1.19 -25.31
C ASP A 59 7.78 1.11 -24.16
N PRO A 60 9.04 0.71 -24.42
CA PRO A 60 10.05 0.55 -23.38
C PRO A 60 10.48 1.88 -22.74
N LEU A 61 10.24 3.01 -23.40
CA LEU A 61 10.61 4.34 -22.89
C LEU A 61 9.42 5.09 -22.29
N SER A 62 8.22 4.52 -22.35
CA SER A 62 7.01 5.10 -21.79
C SER A 62 6.76 6.55 -22.27
N VAL A 63 7.07 6.84 -23.53
CA VAL A 63 6.96 8.16 -24.16
C VAL A 63 5.55 8.39 -24.71
N ASP A 64 4.94 7.37 -25.31
CA ASP A 64 3.60 7.50 -25.91
C ASP A 64 2.52 7.71 -24.85
N PRO A 65 1.79 8.85 -24.82
CA PRO A 65 0.76 9.11 -23.81
C PRO A 65 -0.48 8.20 -23.91
N THR A 66 -0.70 7.53 -25.05
CA THR A 66 -1.89 6.68 -25.28
C THR A 66 -1.67 5.22 -24.89
N ARG A 67 -0.46 4.87 -24.47
CA ARG A 67 -0.07 3.50 -24.12
C ARG A 67 -0.86 2.95 -22.93
N PRO A 68 -1.02 1.61 -22.85
CA PRO A 68 -1.53 0.98 -21.64
C PRO A 68 -0.53 1.17 -20.48
N ILE A 69 -0.97 1.88 -19.43
CA ILE A 69 -0.11 2.19 -18.28
C ILE A 69 -0.02 1.01 -17.32
N VAL A 70 1.20 0.55 -17.05
CA VAL A 70 1.51 -0.42 -15.99
C VAL A 70 2.01 0.31 -14.75
N TYR A 71 1.29 0.18 -13.64
CA TYR A 71 1.60 0.93 -12.40
C TYR A 71 2.74 0.35 -11.57
N SER A 72 2.95 -0.96 -11.66
CA SER A 72 3.99 -1.63 -10.88
C SER A 72 5.31 -1.56 -11.61
N SER A 73 6.33 -1.05 -10.92
CA SER A 73 7.72 -1.08 -11.38
C SER A 73 8.51 -2.22 -10.71
N VAL A 74 7.81 -3.19 -10.10
CA VAL A 74 8.43 -4.32 -9.40
C VAL A 74 8.84 -5.41 -10.40
N TYR A 75 10.08 -5.87 -10.27
CA TYR A 75 10.62 -6.99 -11.05
C TYR A 75 10.66 -8.27 -10.21
N SER A 76 10.73 -9.42 -10.88
CA SER A 76 10.59 -10.76 -10.27
C SER A 76 11.62 -11.06 -9.16
N SER A 77 12.81 -10.47 -9.24
CA SER A 77 13.89 -10.63 -8.27
C SER A 77 14.01 -9.49 -7.27
N LEU A 78 13.06 -8.53 -7.24
CA LEU A 78 13.11 -7.39 -6.33
C LEU A 78 13.10 -7.88 -4.87
N ARG A 79 14.04 -7.36 -4.09
CA ARG A 79 14.11 -7.51 -2.63
C ARG A 79 14.09 -6.12 -2.01
N THR A 80 13.49 -5.98 -0.84
CA THR A 80 13.57 -4.72 -0.09
C THR A 80 15.04 -4.41 0.23
N ASN A 81 15.42 -3.15 -0.01
CA ASN A 81 16.74 -2.62 0.31
C ASN A 81 16.91 -2.34 1.80
N TYR A 82 15.79 -2.21 2.54
CA TYR A 82 15.78 -1.98 3.97
C TYR A 82 15.47 -3.26 4.74
N ARG A 83 15.84 -3.29 6.03
CA ARG A 83 15.41 -4.38 6.91
C ARG A 83 13.89 -4.28 7.09
N ALA A 84 13.22 -5.42 7.01
CA ALA A 84 11.75 -5.49 7.08
C ALA A 84 11.14 -4.77 8.29
N TRP A 85 11.83 -4.79 9.44
CA TRP A 85 11.45 -4.07 10.66
C TRP A 85 11.31 -2.56 10.47
N THR A 86 12.14 -1.95 9.63
CA THR A 86 12.09 -0.49 9.38
C THR A 86 10.97 -0.10 8.42
N CYS A 87 10.53 -1.01 7.56
CA CYS A 87 9.48 -0.76 6.58
C CYS A 87 8.07 -1.08 7.10
N GLY A 88 7.96 -1.77 8.23
CA GLY A 88 6.69 -2.11 8.84
C GLY A 88 6.00 -0.90 9.47
N LEU A 89 4.68 -0.97 9.54
CA LEU A 89 3.90 -0.03 10.35
C LEU A 89 4.18 -0.29 11.83
N ILE A 90 4.38 0.75 12.63
CA ILE A 90 4.76 0.64 14.05
C ILE A 90 3.76 -0.20 14.85
N ASP A 91 2.47 0.00 14.59
CA ASP A 91 1.38 -0.70 15.28
C ASP A 91 1.14 -2.13 14.76
N PHE A 92 1.87 -2.57 13.73
CA PHE A 92 1.69 -3.87 13.10
C PHE A 92 3.01 -4.63 13.15
N GLU A 93 3.15 -5.49 14.17
CA GLU A 93 4.30 -6.38 14.24
C GLU A 93 4.25 -7.41 13.11
N GLY A 94 5.35 -7.51 12.37
CA GLY A 94 5.53 -8.54 11.37
C GLY A 94 5.45 -9.91 12.04
N GLN A 95 4.39 -10.67 11.75
CA GLN A 95 4.29 -12.07 12.16
C GLN A 95 5.59 -12.79 11.80
N SER A 96 6.10 -13.56 12.77
CA SER A 96 7.33 -14.34 12.63
C SER A 96 7.30 -15.11 11.32
N LEU A 97 8.39 -14.99 10.56
CA LEU A 97 8.62 -15.71 9.31
C LEU A 97 8.64 -17.21 9.59
N GLN A 98 7.48 -17.88 9.63
CA GLN A 98 7.47 -19.34 9.61
C GLN A 98 7.82 -19.82 8.20
N PRO A 99 8.77 -20.75 8.04
CA PRO A 99 9.19 -21.23 6.73
C PRO A 99 8.09 -22.15 6.15
N ALA A 100 7.11 -21.59 5.44
CA ALA A 100 6.08 -22.36 4.75
C ALA A 100 6.64 -23.02 3.48
N ASN A 101 6.85 -24.33 3.54
CA ASN A 101 7.36 -25.21 2.50
C ASN A 101 6.41 -25.31 1.28
N SER A 102 6.66 -24.55 0.21
CA SER A 102 6.19 -24.89 -1.14
C SER A 102 6.88 -24.02 -2.21
N LYS A 103 7.20 -24.65 -3.34
CA LYS A 103 7.94 -24.11 -4.49
C LYS A 103 7.17 -22.97 -5.17
N GLY A 104 7.67 -21.73 -5.10
CA GLY A 104 7.15 -20.56 -5.81
C GLY A 104 8.12 -19.37 -5.70
N PRO A 105 8.09 -18.39 -6.64
CA PRO A 105 9.16 -17.40 -6.78
C PRO A 105 9.20 -16.42 -5.59
N THR A 106 10.29 -16.52 -4.83
CA THR A 106 10.96 -15.47 -4.02
C THR A 106 10.13 -14.53 -3.12
N ARG A 107 9.38 -15.14 -2.18
CA ARG A 107 9.37 -14.94 -0.69
C ARG A 107 9.56 -13.57 0.02
N THR A 108 9.79 -12.41 -0.59
CA THR A 108 10.02 -11.16 0.19
C THR A 108 9.02 -10.04 -0.10
N VAL A 109 8.51 -9.94 -1.32
CA VAL A 109 7.51 -8.91 -1.67
C VAL A 109 6.13 -9.27 -1.11
N THR A 110 5.81 -10.58 -1.06
CA THR A 110 4.52 -11.10 -0.56
C THR A 110 4.29 -10.83 0.93
N THR A 111 5.35 -10.65 1.74
CA THR A 111 5.23 -10.50 3.20
C THR A 111 4.74 -9.12 3.62
N VAL A 112 5.19 -8.06 2.94
CA VAL A 112 4.63 -6.69 3.12
C VAL A 112 3.15 -6.68 2.70
N TRP A 113 2.85 -7.47 1.67
CA TRP A 113 1.51 -7.61 1.09
C TRP A 113 0.51 -8.30 2.02
N LEU A 114 0.90 -9.39 2.67
CA LEU A 114 0.06 -10.10 3.64
C LEU A 114 -0.27 -9.21 4.85
N SER A 115 0.68 -8.38 5.29
CA SER A 115 0.44 -7.38 6.35
C SER A 115 -0.60 -6.33 5.95
N LEU A 116 -0.58 -5.85 4.70
CA LEU A 116 -1.53 -4.86 4.20
C LEU A 116 -2.91 -5.44 3.91
N SER A 117 -2.99 -6.73 3.55
CA SER A 117 -4.28 -7.42 3.30
C SER A 117 -5.13 -7.64 4.55
N GLN A 118 -4.53 -7.61 5.74
CA GLN A 118 -5.20 -7.75 7.04
C GLN A 118 -5.78 -6.42 7.56
N ILE A 119 -5.74 -5.35 6.75
CA ILE A 119 -6.28 -4.02 7.06
C ILE A 119 -7.73 -3.85 6.56
N GLN A 120 -8.26 -4.82 5.79
CA GLN A 120 -9.69 -4.90 5.46
C GLN A 120 -10.51 -5.49 6.62
#